data_AF-A0AA42ZE53-F1
#
_entry.id   AF-A0AA42ZE53-F1
#
_cell.length_a   1.000
_cell.length_b   1.000
_cell.length_c   1.000
_cell.angle_alpha   90.00
_cell.angle_beta   90.00
_cell.angle_gamma   90.00
#
_symmetry.space_group_name_H-M   'P 1'
#
loop_
_entity.id
_entity.type
_entity.pdbx_description
1 polymer ?
#
loop_
_entity_poly.entity_id
_entity_poly.type
_entity_poly.pdbx_seq_one_letter_code
_entity_poly.pdbx_strand_id
1 'polypeptide(L)'
;MAKKCPDYIQSLNDYLDGGVDPELCAEIESHIGQCDNCRIMVDSLRQTVTLCRDGKEEPLPAALNEKLTGLLRERWNKKFGP
;
A
#
# COMPACT_ATOMS: atom_id res chain seq x y z
N MET A 1 -24.97 6.46 14.99
CA MET A 1 -25.22 5.04 14.63
C MET A 1 -23.87 4.43 14.31
N ALA A 2 -23.53 3.28 14.88
CA ALA A 2 -22.28 2.59 14.53
C ALA A 2 -22.32 2.18 13.06
N LYS A 3 -21.32 2.59 12.27
CA LYS A 3 -21.16 2.18 10.87
C LYS A 3 -21.04 0.66 10.79
N LYS A 4 -21.50 0.07 9.69
CA LYS A 4 -21.44 -1.38 9.44
C LYS A 4 -20.11 -1.74 8.79
N CYS A 5 -19.73 -3.01 8.82
CA CYS A 5 -18.48 -3.49 8.23
C CYS A 5 -18.19 -2.92 6.82
N PRO A 6 -19.15 -2.90 5.86
CA PRO A 6 -18.90 -2.38 4.51
C PRO A 6 -18.48 -0.91 4.47
N ASP A 7 -18.96 -0.11 5.43
CA ASP A 7 -18.69 1.32 5.49
C ASP A 7 -17.23 1.58 5.89
N TYR A 8 -16.60 0.67 6.64
CA TYR A 8 -15.19 0.73 7.01
C TYR A 8 -14.28 0.09 5.96
N ILE A 9 -14.76 -0.92 5.21
CA ILE A 9 -13.99 -1.58 4.14
C ILE A 9 -13.55 -0.57 3.07
N GLN A 10 -14.41 0.40 2.74
CA GLN A 10 -14.08 1.42 1.74
C GLN A 10 -12.93 2.34 2.18
N SER A 11 -12.74 2.52 3.49
CA SER A 11 -11.68 3.34 4.07
C SER A 11 -10.48 2.51 4.54
N LEU A 12 -10.49 1.20 4.32
CA LEU A 12 -9.51 0.28 4.87
C LEU A 12 -8.13 0.39 4.17
N ASN A 13 -8.12 0.72 2.88
CA ASN A 13 -6.87 0.97 2.14
C ASN A 13 -6.14 2.19 2.73
N ASP A 14 -6.86 3.31 2.86
CA ASP A 14 -6.31 4.54 3.46
C ASP A 14 -5.87 4.32 4.91
N TYR A 15 -6.58 3.46 5.66
CA TYR A 15 -6.18 3.02 7.00
C TYR A 15 -4.86 2.24 7.03
N LEU A 16 -4.69 1.29 6.12
CA LEU A 16 -3.47 0.48 6.06
C LEU A 16 -2.26 1.25 5.55
N ASP A 17 -2.48 2.22 4.67
CA ASP A 17 -1.45 3.13 4.16
C ASP A 17 -1.12 4.26 5.16
N GLY A 18 -1.84 4.36 6.28
CA GLY A 18 -1.64 5.36 7.32
C GLY A 18 -2.10 6.77 6.93
N GLY A 19 -2.95 6.88 5.91
CA GLY A 19 -3.45 8.13 5.34
C GLY A 19 -4.81 8.60 5.87
N VAL A 20 -5.43 7.88 6.80
CA VAL A 20 -6.70 8.28 7.44
C VAL A 20 -6.49 9.25 8.60
N ASP A 21 -7.50 10.10 8.77
CA ASP A 21 -7.63 10.97 9.93
C ASP A 21 -7.62 10.17 11.25
N PRO A 22 -6.95 10.65 12.32
CA PRO A 22 -6.86 9.97 13.61
C PRO A 22 -8.20 9.58 14.23
N GLU A 23 -9.26 10.37 14.06
CA GLU A 23 -10.59 10.06 14.60
C GLU A 23 -11.18 8.82 13.90
N LEU A 24 -11.06 8.77 12.57
CA LEU A 24 -11.52 7.63 11.78
C LEU A 24 -10.68 6.37 12.08
N CYS A 25 -9.39 6.54 12.35
CA CYS A 25 -8.50 5.46 12.77
C CYS A 25 -9.01 4.81 14.08
N ALA A 26 -9.34 5.62 15.08
CA ALA A 26 -9.88 5.14 16.36
C ALA A 26 -11.24 4.44 16.21
N GLU A 27 -12.12 4.94 15.33
CA GLU A 27 -13.40 4.28 15.01
C GLU A 27 -13.19 2.89 14.39
N ILE A 28 -12.24 2.78 13.45
CA ILE A 28 -11.90 1.52 12.79
C ILE A 28 -11.32 0.52 13.79
N GLU A 29 -10.38 0.95 14.65
CA GLU A 29 -9.79 0.10 15.69
C GLU A 29 -10.84 -0.41 16.68
N SER A 30 -11.76 0.47 17.11
CA SER A 30 -12.88 0.11 17.99
C SER A 30 -13.77 -0.95 17.34
N HIS A 31 -14.09 -0.80 16.05
CA HIS A 31 -14.90 -1.78 15.31
C HIS A 31 -14.18 -3.13 15.17
N ILE A 32 -12.90 -3.12 14.81
CA ILE A 32 -12.07 -4.33 14.68
C ILE A 32 -12.01 -5.08 16.02
N GLY A 33 -11.90 -4.35 17.14
CA GLY A 33 -11.89 -4.94 18.48
C GLY A 33 -13.18 -5.66 18.88
N GLN A 34 -14.31 -5.37 18.23
CA GLN A 34 -15.63 -5.93 18.55
C GLN A 34 -16.20 -6.83 17.44
N CYS A 35 -15.55 -6.92 16.28
CA CYS A 35 -16.06 -7.64 15.12
C CYS A 35 -15.06 -8.67 14.61
N ASP A 36 -15.34 -9.96 14.85
CA ASP A 36 -14.48 -11.06 14.40
C ASP A 36 -14.26 -11.08 12.87
N ASN A 37 -15.30 -10.77 12.09
CA ASN A 37 -15.19 -10.73 10.62
C ASN A 37 -14.19 -9.66 10.14
N CYS A 38 -14.24 -8.46 10.73
CA CYS A 38 -13.32 -7.38 10.39
C CYS A 38 -11.90 -7.67 10.89
N ARG A 39 -11.76 -8.31 12.05
CA ARG A 39 -10.45 -8.78 12.53
C ARG A 39 -9.80 -9.75 11.54
N ILE A 40 -10.52 -10.80 11.15
CA ILE A 40 -10.02 -11.81 10.19
C ILE A 40 -9.63 -11.15 8.86
N MET A 41 -10.44 -10.22 8.36
CA MET A 41 -10.17 -9.51 7.11
C MET A 41 -8.90 -8.67 7.20
N VAL A 42 -8.74 -7.85 8.25
CA VAL A 42 -7.56 -6.99 8.44
C VAL A 42 -6.30 -7.84 8.60
N ASP A 43 -6.37 -8.94 9.37
CA ASP A 43 -5.25 -9.86 9.54
C ASP A 43 -4.83 -10.50 8.22
N SER A 44 -5.79 -10.98 7.42
CA SER A 44 -5.55 -11.57 6.10
C SER A 44 -4.93 -10.56 5.13
N LEU A 45 -5.37 -9.31 5.17
CA LEU A 45 -4.85 -8.24 4.34
C LEU A 45 -3.43 -7.85 4.76
N ARG A 46 -3.14 -7.76 6.06
CA ARG A 46 -1.77 -7.55 6.58
C ARG A 46 -0.83 -8.66 6.12
N GLN A 47 -1.27 -9.92 6.18
CA GLN A 47 -0.49 -11.06 5.66
C GLN A 47 -0.21 -10.93 4.16
N THR A 48 -1.20 -10.50 3.38
CA THR A 48 -1.03 -10.26 1.94
C THR A 48 0.02 -9.18 1.69
N VAL A 49 -0.03 -8.06 2.42
CA VAL A 49 0.97 -6.99 2.33
C VAL A 49 2.36 -7.51 2.71
N THR A 50 2.48 -8.31 3.77
CA THR A 50 3.74 -8.95 4.15
C THR A 50 4.27 -9.82 3.03
N LEU A 51 3.46 -10.70 2.44
CA LEU A 51 3.88 -11.56 1.33
C LEU A 51 4.32 -10.75 0.10
N CYS A 52 3.61 -9.65 -0.22
CA CYS A 52 4.01 -8.76 -1.31
C CYS A 52 5.34 -8.06 -1.04
N ARG A 53 5.61 -7.67 0.22
CA ARG A 53 6.88 -7.03 0.63
C ARG A 53 8.03 -8.03 0.75
N ASP A 54 7.73 -9.26 1.16
CA ASP A 54 8.69 -10.37 1.28
C ASP A 54 9.03 -10.99 -0.08
N GLY A 55 8.34 -10.58 -1.14
CA GLY A 55 8.76 -10.86 -2.51
C GLY A 55 10.20 -10.40 -2.69
N LYS A 56 11.12 -11.35 -2.91
CA LYS A 56 12.52 -11.03 -3.16
C LYS A 56 12.61 -10.04 -4.31
N GLU A 57 13.39 -8.99 -4.12
CA GLU A 57 13.76 -8.10 -5.21
C GLU A 57 14.53 -8.92 -6.25
N GLU A 58 13.84 -9.32 -7.31
CA GLU A 58 14.48 -9.97 -8.45
C GLU A 58 15.24 -8.90 -9.23
N PRO A 59 16.56 -9.06 -9.44
CA PRO A 59 17.33 -8.07 -10.15
C PRO A 59 16.76 -7.93 -11.57
N LEU A 60 16.57 -6.68 -12.01
CA LEU A 60 16.23 -6.41 -13.40
C LEU A 60 17.27 -7.07 -14.31
N PRO A 61 16.86 -7.74 -15.41
CA PRO A 61 17.81 -8.24 -16.40
C PRO A 61 18.76 -7.13 -16.83
N ALA A 62 20.06 -7.40 -16.86
CA ALA A 62 21.10 -6.38 -17.09
C ALA A 62 20.82 -5.53 -18.34
N ALA A 63 20.42 -6.17 -19.44
CA ALA A 63 20.07 -5.49 -20.69
C ALA A 63 18.89 -4.51 -20.55
N LEU A 64 17.90 -4.82 -19.69
CA LEU A 64 16.78 -3.92 -19.42
C LEU A 64 17.20 -2.76 -18.53
N ASN A 65 18.02 -3.02 -17.51
CA ASN A 65 18.55 -1.99 -16.62
C ASN A 65 19.40 -0.96 -17.39
N GLU A 66 20.31 -1.42 -18.25
CA GLU A 66 21.13 -0.55 -19.10
C GLU A 66 20.27 0.31 -20.03
N LYS A 67 19.28 -0.30 -20.68
CA LYS A 67 18.35 0.41 -21.58
C LYS A 67 17.56 1.49 -20.84
N LEU A 68 16.98 1.16 -19.68
CA LEU A 68 16.21 2.10 -18.87
C LEU A 68 17.09 3.26 -18.40
N THR A 69 18.28 2.95 -17.89
CA THR A 69 19.22 3.95 -17.39
C THR A 69 19.68 4.89 -18.50
N GLY A 70 19.94 4.38 -19.70
CA GLY A 70 20.26 5.19 -20.88
C GLY A 70 19.12 6.15 -21.26
N LEU A 71 17.89 5.64 -21.33
CA LEU A 71 16.70 6.46 -21.67
C LEU A 71 16.45 7.55 -20.62
N LEU A 72 16.58 7.21 -19.33
CA LEU A 72 16.42 8.18 -18.24
C LEU A 72 17.48 9.27 -18.33
N ARG A 73 18.74 8.92 -18.58
CA ARG A 73 19.84 9.87 -18.73
C ARG A 73 19.66 10.76 -19.95
N GLU A 74 19.22 10.20 -21.08
CA GLU A 74 18.92 10.97 -22.30
C GLU A 74 17.80 11.99 -22.06
N ARG A 75 16.69 11.54 -21.45
CA ARG A 75 15.55 12.41 -21.10
C ARG A 75 15.95 13.49 -20.11
N TRP A 76 16.76 13.14 -19.11
CA TRP A 76 17.28 14.07 -18.12
C TRP A 76 18.12 15.16 -18.78
N ASN A 77 19.08 14.79 -19.62
CA ASN A 77 19.93 15.74 -20.34
C ASN A 77 19.13 16.64 -21.29
N LYS A 78 18.10 16.11 -21.98
CA LYS A 78 17.20 16.93 -22.80
C LYS A 78 16.41 17.97 -22.00
N LYS A 79 16.08 17.67 -20.74
CA LYS A 79 15.22 18.52 -19.90
C LYS A 79 16.02 19.48 -19.01
N PHE A 80 17.20 19.07 -18.56
CA PHE A 80 18.00 19.74 -17.54
C PHE A 80 19.50 19.80 -17.85
N GLY A 81 19.95 19.31 -19.01
CA GLY A 81 21.33 19.53 -19.46
C GLY A 81 21.58 21.01 -19.77
N PRO A 82 22.86 21.42 -19.91
CA PRO A 82 23.19 22.78 -20.31
C PRO A 82 22.56 23.19 -21.64
#